data_AF-A0A914UUJ9-F1
#
_entry.id   AF-A0A914UUJ9-F1
#
_cell.length_a   1.000
_cell.length_b   1.000
_cell.length_c   1.000
_cell.angle_alpha   90.00
_cell.angle_beta   90.00
_cell.angle_gamma   90.00
#
_symmetry.space_group_name_H-M   'P 1'
#
loop_
_entity.id
_entity.type
_entity.pdbx_description
1 polymer ?
#
loop_
_entity_poly.entity_id
_entity_poly.type
_entity_poly.pdbx_seq_one_letter_code
_entity_poly.pdbx_strand_id
1 'polypeptide(L)'
;MSFKEKNDRNGKSYGGAVDLPQPAPPAFKPAETWPEMIKAWPKTTFCIVSNEFCERFSYYGMRTVLTLYLLNVLKFSDNASTVFFNGFTVLCYATPVLGSILADGYIGKFKTIMFVSLLYALGQIVLAFSSTQTATSKLHPMLDMLGLLIIAFGTGGIKPCVSAFGGDQFELGQERMLSIYFSLFYFSINAGSMISTFVSPIFR
;
A
#
# COMPACT_ATOMS: atom_id res chain seq x y z
N MET A 1 -65.32 -16.69 -3.75
CA MET A 1 -64.52 -15.62 -4.40
C MET A 1 -63.89 -16.26 -5.63
N SER A 2 -64.43 -16.01 -6.83
CA SER A 2 -64.05 -16.69 -8.07
C SER A 2 -62.87 -15.95 -8.73
N PHE A 3 -61.75 -16.63 -8.93
CA PHE A 3 -60.60 -16.10 -9.67
C PHE A 3 -60.94 -16.10 -11.16
N LYS A 4 -60.98 -14.92 -11.77
CA LYS A 4 -61.27 -14.74 -13.19
C LYS A 4 -59.95 -14.80 -13.96
N GLU A 5 -59.80 -15.84 -14.77
CA GLU A 5 -58.71 -16.01 -15.72
C GLU A 5 -58.79 -14.89 -16.78
N LYS A 6 -57.73 -14.08 -16.92
CA LYS A 6 -57.61 -13.09 -17.99
C LYS A 6 -56.89 -13.74 -19.16
N ASN A 7 -57.61 -13.97 -20.25
CA ASN A 7 -57.06 -14.49 -21.50
C ASN A 7 -56.67 -13.30 -22.40
N ASP A 8 -55.40 -13.20 -22.78
CA ASP A 8 -54.91 -12.18 -23.72
C ASP A 8 -54.87 -12.73 -25.15
N ARG A 9 -55.18 -11.88 -26.13
CA ARG A 9 -55.54 -12.24 -27.52
C ARG A 9 -54.37 -12.75 -28.39
N ASN A 10 -53.23 -13.13 -27.80
CA ASN A 10 -52.00 -13.39 -28.53
C ASN A 10 -51.39 -14.80 -28.34
N GLY A 11 -52.14 -15.77 -27.81
CA GLY A 11 -51.80 -17.21 -27.90
C GLY A 11 -50.49 -17.64 -27.23
N LYS A 12 -49.84 -16.79 -26.44
CA LYS A 12 -48.65 -17.16 -25.66
C LYS A 12 -49.09 -17.79 -24.35
N SER A 13 -48.99 -19.12 -24.28
CA SER A 13 -49.03 -19.86 -23.02
C SER A 13 -47.80 -19.49 -22.21
N TYR A 14 -47.97 -18.57 -21.25
CA TYR A 14 -47.03 -18.45 -20.14
C TYR A 14 -47.34 -19.61 -19.20
N GLY A 15 -46.76 -20.77 -19.49
CA GLY A 15 -46.66 -21.82 -18.50
C GLY A 15 -45.98 -21.19 -17.29
N GLY A 16 -46.75 -20.98 -16.23
CA GLY A 16 -46.25 -20.50 -14.96
C GLY A 16 -45.30 -21.54 -14.42
N ALA A 17 -44.02 -21.43 -14.78
CA ALA A 17 -42.96 -21.97 -13.96
C ALA A 17 -43.15 -21.29 -12.60
N VAL A 18 -43.68 -22.05 -11.65
CA VAL A 18 -43.62 -21.68 -10.25
C VAL A 18 -42.12 -21.54 -9.98
N ASP A 19 -41.64 -20.31 -9.85
CA ASP A 19 -40.31 -20.03 -9.31
C ASP A 19 -40.32 -20.64 -7.91
N LEU A 20 -39.86 -21.89 -7.81
CA LEU A 20 -39.59 -22.52 -6.54
C LEU A 20 -38.65 -21.56 -5.81
N PRO A 21 -38.94 -21.21 -4.55
CA PRO A 21 -38.03 -20.40 -3.75
C PRO A 21 -36.65 -21.04 -3.87
N GLN A 22 -35.70 -20.35 -4.51
CA GLN A 22 -34.34 -20.83 -4.48
C GLN A 22 -33.98 -20.98 -3.00
N PRO A 23 -33.43 -22.13 -2.57
CA PRO A 23 -33.01 -22.29 -1.20
C PRO A 23 -32.12 -21.09 -0.87
N ALA A 24 -32.46 -20.39 0.22
CA ALA A 24 -31.70 -19.22 0.64
C ALA A 24 -30.21 -19.56 0.59
N PRO A 25 -29.35 -18.70 0.02
CA PRO A 25 -27.91 -18.94 0.03
C PRO A 25 -27.52 -19.37 1.44
N PRO A 26 -26.74 -20.45 1.59
CA PRO A 26 -26.38 -20.95 2.91
C PRO A 26 -25.89 -19.79 3.75
N ALA A 27 -26.49 -19.60 4.93
CA ALA A 27 -26.14 -18.50 5.81
C ALA A 27 -24.63 -18.48 6.01
N PHE A 28 -23.98 -17.38 5.62
CA PHE A 28 -22.55 -17.20 5.85
C PHE A 28 -22.30 -17.41 7.33
N LYS A 29 -21.58 -18.47 7.67
CA LYS A 29 -21.13 -18.71 9.04
C LYS A 29 -19.80 -17.98 9.19
N PRO A 30 -19.73 -16.90 9.98
CA PRO A 30 -18.46 -16.24 10.26
C PRO A 30 -17.50 -17.26 10.85
N ALA A 31 -16.25 -17.26 10.40
CA ALA A 31 -15.20 -18.02 11.06
C ALA A 31 -14.95 -17.41 12.44
N GLU A 32 -15.53 -18.00 13.48
CA GLU A 32 -15.39 -17.50 14.86
C GLU A 32 -14.17 -18.09 15.55
N THR A 33 -13.73 -19.28 15.12
CA THR A 33 -12.60 -19.99 15.72
C THR A 33 -11.30 -19.73 14.97
N TRP A 34 -10.18 -19.74 15.70
CA TRP A 34 -8.85 -19.50 15.14
C TRP A 34 -8.46 -20.43 13.99
N PRO A 35 -8.69 -21.75 14.04
CA PRO A 35 -8.32 -22.66 12.95
C PRO A 35 -9.09 -22.37 11.66
N GLU A 36 -10.36 -21.99 11.77
CA GLU A 36 -11.21 -21.62 10.64
C GLU A 36 -10.76 -20.31 10.01
N MET A 37 -10.45 -19.30 10.83
CA MET A 37 -9.93 -18.02 10.35
C MET A 37 -8.61 -18.19 9.59
N ILE A 38 -7.69 -19.01 10.10
CA ILE A 38 -6.40 -19.28 9.42
C ILE A 38 -6.62 -19.97 8.08
N LYS A 39 -7.55 -20.94 8.02
CA LYS A 39 -7.86 -21.66 6.78
C LYS A 39 -8.54 -20.77 5.74
N ALA A 40 -9.38 -19.84 6.18
CA ALA A 40 -10.09 -18.89 5.32
C ALA A 40 -9.25 -17.64 4.96
N TRP A 41 -8.06 -17.49 5.54
CA TRP A 41 -7.27 -16.27 5.41
C TRP A 41 -6.79 -16.02 3.97
N PRO A 42 -7.03 -14.82 3.39
CA PRO A 42 -6.57 -14.50 2.04
C PRO A 42 -5.04 -14.48 1.97
N LYS A 43 -4.43 -15.38 1.19
CA LYS A 43 -2.96 -15.51 1.09
C LYS A 43 -2.27 -14.24 0.60
N THR A 44 -2.95 -13.44 -0.22
CA THR A 44 -2.45 -12.16 -0.77
C THR A 44 -2.06 -11.17 0.33
N THR A 45 -2.76 -11.18 1.46
CA THR A 45 -2.51 -10.24 2.57
C THR A 45 -1.12 -10.40 3.18
N PHE A 46 -0.54 -11.60 3.19
CA PHE A 46 0.84 -11.84 3.66
C PHE A 46 1.88 -11.15 2.78
N CYS A 47 1.68 -11.16 1.46
CA CYS A 47 2.54 -10.43 0.53
C CYS A 47 2.43 -8.93 0.75
N ILE A 48 1.21 -8.42 1.00
CA ILE A 48 0.97 -7.00 1.27
C ILE A 48 1.67 -6.56 2.56
N VAL A 49 1.50 -7.30 3.66
CA VAL A 49 2.11 -6.97 4.96
C VAL A 49 3.64 -7.04 4.87
N SER A 50 4.18 -8.05 4.18
CA SER A 50 5.63 -8.17 3.96
C SER A 50 6.18 -7.02 3.12
N ASN A 51 5.48 -6.64 2.05
CA ASN A 51 5.86 -5.49 1.22
C ASN A 51 5.85 -4.19 2.02
N GLU A 52 4.80 -3.96 2.83
CA GLU A 52 4.71 -2.79 3.71
C GLU A 52 5.85 -2.77 4.73
N PHE A 53 6.17 -3.91 5.34
CA PHE A 53 7.31 -4.03 6.24
C PHE A 53 8.62 -3.62 5.55
N CYS A 54 8.89 -4.13 4.35
CA CYS A 54 10.09 -3.83 3.58
C CYS A 54 10.17 -2.36 3.16
N GLU A 55 9.06 -1.77 2.72
CA GLU A 55 8.99 -0.33 2.40
C GLU A 55 9.30 0.50 3.64
N ARG A 56 8.72 0.17 4.79
CA ARG A 56 8.92 0.89 6.05
C ARG A 56 10.35 0.76 6.54
N PHE A 57 10.89 -0.44 6.51
CA PHE A 57 12.29 -0.68 6.83
C PHE A 57 13.21 0.17 5.95
N SER A 58 13.00 0.15 4.64
CA SER A 58 13.79 0.93 3.68
C SER A 58 13.66 2.44 3.90
N TYR A 59 12.43 2.95 4.10
CA TYR A 59 12.15 4.36 4.26
C TYR A 59 12.77 4.95 5.53
N TYR A 60 12.56 4.30 6.67
CA TYR A 60 13.12 4.78 7.94
C TYR A 60 14.64 4.65 8.00
N GLY A 61 15.21 3.65 7.32
CA GLY A 61 16.65 3.42 7.29
C GLY A 61 17.36 4.48 6.47
N MET A 62 16.85 4.71 5.26
CA MET A 62 17.29 5.80 4.40
C MET A 62 17.13 7.16 5.09
N ARG A 63 15.99 7.44 5.75
CA ARG A 63 15.82 8.70 6.51
C ARG A 63 16.80 8.88 7.67
N THR A 64 17.15 7.80 8.36
CA THR A 64 18.09 7.85 9.49
C THR A 64 19.49 8.25 9.02
N VAL A 65 19.94 7.72 7.88
CA VAL A 65 21.26 8.04 7.32
C VAL A 65 21.29 9.32 6.49
N LEU A 66 20.14 9.76 5.96
CA LEU A 66 20.04 10.91 5.06
C LEU A 66 20.63 12.20 5.65
N THR A 67 20.28 12.55 6.89
CA THR A 67 20.80 13.77 7.52
C THR A 67 22.33 13.71 7.68
N LEU A 68 22.85 12.56 8.10
CA LEU A 68 24.29 12.34 8.22
C LEU A 68 25.00 12.40 6.86
N TYR A 69 24.34 11.90 5.81
CA TYR A 69 24.85 11.93 4.46
C TYR A 69 24.95 13.35 3.89
N LEU A 70 23.92 14.18 4.09
CA LEU A 70 23.92 15.59 3.68
C LEU A 70 25.05 16.38 4.35
N LEU A 71 25.27 16.13 5.64
CA LEU A 71 26.32 16.80 6.42
C LEU A 71 27.73 16.30 6.04
N ASN A 72 27.93 14.98 6.03
CA ASN A 72 29.28 14.41 5.95
C ASN A 72 29.78 14.22 4.52
N VAL A 73 28.88 13.91 3.57
CA VAL A 73 29.23 13.61 2.17
C VAL A 73 29.01 14.84 1.29
N LEU A 74 27.80 15.42 1.31
CA LEU A 74 27.50 16.61 0.50
C LEU A 74 28.04 17.92 1.11
N LYS A 75 28.56 17.87 2.35
CA LYS A 75 29.12 19.04 3.06
C LYS A 75 28.14 20.21 3.16
N PHE A 76 26.85 19.92 3.31
CA PHE A 76 25.84 20.95 3.56
C PHE A 76 25.98 21.50 4.98
N SER A 77 25.52 22.73 5.21
CA SER A 77 25.42 23.28 6.56
C SER A 77 24.31 22.59 7.36
N ASP A 78 24.37 22.67 8.69
CA ASP A 78 23.33 22.11 9.57
C ASP A 78 21.94 22.66 9.24
N ASN A 79 21.85 23.97 8.99
CA ASN A 79 20.60 24.63 8.61
C ASN A 79 20.09 24.13 7.26
N ALA A 80 20.95 24.01 6.24
CA ALA A 80 20.54 23.55 4.92
C ALA A 80 20.08 22.07 4.95
N SER A 81 20.80 21.22 5.67
CA SER A 81 20.46 19.80 5.82
C SER A 81 19.11 19.61 6.53
N THR A 82 18.84 20.40 7.56
CA THR A 82 17.56 20.38 8.29
C THR A 82 16.41 20.82 7.40
N VAL A 83 16.57 21.92 6.67
CA VAL A 83 15.55 22.41 5.72
C VAL A 83 15.27 21.37 4.65
N PHE A 84 16.31 20.74 4.10
CA PHE A 84 16.17 19.71 3.08
C PHE A 84 15.45 18.46 3.62
N PHE A 85 15.86 17.96 4.79
CA PHE A 85 15.23 16.80 5.43
C PHE A 85 13.73 17.04 5.70
N ASN A 86 13.40 18.23 6.22
CA ASN A 86 12.00 18.60 6.46
C ASN A 86 11.22 18.79 5.16
N GLY A 87 11.84 19.40 4.14
CA GLY A 87 11.22 19.56 2.82
C GLY A 87 10.91 18.22 2.16
N PHE A 88 11.86 17.27 2.19
CA PHE A 88 11.64 15.89 1.75
C PHE A 88 10.51 15.22 2.52
N THR A 89 10.50 15.38 3.85
CA THR A 89 9.45 14.81 4.71
C THR A 89 8.08 15.37 4.34
N VAL A 90 7.93 16.70 4.22
CA VAL A 90 6.69 17.36 3.79
C VAL A 90 6.24 16.82 2.43
N LEU A 91 7.16 16.65 1.48
CA LEU A 91 6.83 16.10 0.16
C LEU A 91 6.27 14.68 0.27
N CYS A 92 6.91 13.79 1.04
CA CYS A 92 6.42 12.43 1.30
C CYS A 92 5.02 12.38 1.97
N TYR A 93 4.62 13.41 2.70
CA TYR A 93 3.30 13.51 3.33
C TYR A 93 2.27 14.24 2.45
N ALA A 94 2.71 15.04 1.47
CA ALA A 94 1.84 15.72 0.52
C ALA A 94 1.50 14.85 -0.70
N THR A 95 2.48 14.11 -1.23
CA THR A 95 2.31 13.21 -2.39
C THR A 95 1.25 12.10 -2.23
N PRO A 96 0.89 11.61 -1.01
CA PRO A 96 -0.23 10.69 -0.84
C PRO A 96 -1.57 11.22 -1.34
N VAL A 97 -1.85 12.51 -1.15
CA VAL A 97 -3.12 13.12 -1.62
C VAL A 97 -3.21 13.06 -3.13
N LEU A 98 -2.11 13.35 -3.82
CA LEU A 98 -2.05 13.25 -5.29
C LEU A 98 -2.17 11.80 -5.76
N GLY A 99 -1.50 10.89 -5.06
CA GLY A 99 -1.53 9.45 -5.36
C GLY A 99 -2.90 8.81 -5.19
N SER A 100 -3.65 9.19 -4.14
CA SER A 100 -5.00 8.66 -3.89
C SER A 100 -5.98 9.14 -4.95
N ILE A 101 -5.95 10.43 -5.32
CA ILE A 101 -6.81 10.98 -6.38
C ILE A 101 -6.60 10.23 -7.70
N LEU A 102 -5.34 9.92 -8.04
CA LEU A 102 -5.01 9.19 -9.25
C LEU A 102 -5.49 7.72 -9.21
N ALA A 103 -5.35 7.07 -8.06
CA ALA A 103 -5.78 5.69 -7.84
C ALA A 103 -7.30 5.53 -7.89
N ASP A 104 -8.02 6.43 -7.23
CA ASP A 104 -9.48 6.38 -7.09
C ASP A 104 -10.20 6.91 -8.34
N GLY A 105 -9.58 7.86 -9.07
CA GLY A 105 -10.22 8.52 -10.21
C GLY A 105 -9.96 7.88 -11.58
N TYR A 106 -8.75 7.36 -11.85
CA TYR A 106 -8.32 7.09 -13.23
C TYR A 106 -7.73 5.70 -13.48
N ILE A 107 -6.83 5.23 -12.61
CA ILE A 107 -5.96 4.08 -12.93
C ILE A 107 -6.42 2.79 -12.23
N GLY A 108 -7.07 2.91 -11.07
CA GLY A 108 -7.42 1.81 -10.20
C GLY A 108 -6.30 1.44 -9.22
N LYS A 109 -6.71 1.05 -8.01
CA LYS A 109 -5.83 0.81 -6.85
C LYS A 109 -4.63 -0.10 -7.16
N PHE A 110 -4.86 -1.28 -7.74
CA PHE A 110 -3.80 -2.27 -7.98
C PHE A 110 -2.70 -1.76 -8.93
N LYS A 111 -3.09 -1.13 -10.04
CA LYS A 111 -2.14 -0.60 -11.04
C LYS A 111 -1.33 0.56 -10.47
N THR A 112 -1.95 1.43 -9.67
CA THR A 112 -1.25 2.50 -8.97
C THR A 112 -0.23 1.92 -7.98
N ILE A 113 -0.61 0.94 -7.16
CA ILE A 113 0.30 0.30 -6.20
C ILE A 113 1.51 -0.30 -6.92
N MET A 114 1.30 -1.03 -8.02
CA MET A 114 2.37 -1.64 -8.80
C MET A 114 3.33 -0.60 -9.41
N PHE A 115 2.80 0.42 -10.08
CA PHE A 115 3.61 1.45 -10.73
C PHE A 115 4.43 2.24 -9.70
N VAL A 116 3.78 2.64 -8.60
CA VAL A 116 4.41 3.47 -7.58
C VAL A 116 5.44 2.65 -6.77
N SER A 117 5.21 1.35 -6.55
CA SER A 117 6.20 0.45 -5.93
C SER A 117 7.44 0.27 -6.80
N LEU A 118 7.27 0.15 -8.13
CA LEU A 118 8.40 0.12 -9.06
C LEU A 118 9.16 1.44 -9.05
N LEU A 119 8.45 2.57 -9.01
CA LEU A 119 9.04 3.90 -8.93
C LEU A 119 9.84 4.09 -7.64
N TYR A 120 9.33 3.60 -6.50
CA TYR A 120 10.07 3.59 -5.24
C TYR A 120 11.36 2.76 -5.34
N ALA A 121 11.28 1.54 -5.89
CA ALA A 121 12.45 0.67 -6.08
C ALA A 121 13.49 1.32 -7.00
N LEU A 122 13.06 1.97 -8.08
CA LEU A 122 13.95 2.73 -8.97
C LEU A 122 14.65 3.86 -8.24
N GLY A 123 13.95 4.62 -7.40
CA GLY A 123 14.55 5.68 -6.60
C GLY A 123 15.62 5.15 -5.63
N GLN A 124 15.37 3.99 -5.00
CA GLN A 124 16.35 3.30 -4.15
C GLN A 124 17.58 2.82 -4.96
N ILE A 125 17.39 2.32 -6.18
CA ILE A 125 18.49 1.92 -7.07
C ILE A 125 19.32 3.15 -7.48
N VAL A 126 18.67 4.28 -7.80
CA VAL A 126 19.37 5.52 -8.12
C VAL A 126 20.23 6.00 -6.95
N LEU A 127 19.71 5.95 -5.72
CA LEU A 127 20.50 6.26 -4.53
C LEU A 127 21.68 5.30 -4.33
N ALA A 128 21.44 4.00 -4.48
CA ALA A 128 22.50 3.00 -4.36
C ALA A 128 23.60 3.22 -5.42
N PHE A 129 23.22 3.51 -6.66
CA PHE A 129 24.17 3.80 -7.74
C PHE A 129 24.95 5.09 -7.47
N SER A 130 24.26 6.14 -7.03
CA SER A 130 24.89 7.42 -6.67
C SER A 130 26.00 7.23 -5.64
N SER A 131 25.77 6.39 -4.62
CA SER A 131 26.75 6.09 -3.58
C SER A 131 28.03 5.41 -4.08
N THR A 132 28.01 4.78 -5.26
CA THR A 132 29.20 4.15 -5.87
C THR A 132 30.02 5.12 -6.72
N GLN A 133 29.46 6.27 -7.09
CA GLN A 133 30.13 7.25 -7.94
C GLN A 133 31.12 8.08 -7.12
N THR A 134 32.29 8.40 -7.69
CA THR A 134 33.31 9.20 -6.99
C THR A 134 32.77 10.59 -6.61
N ALA A 135 32.92 10.95 -5.33
CA ALA A 135 32.42 12.18 -4.69
C ALA A 135 32.91 13.51 -5.33
N THR A 136 33.89 13.45 -6.23
CA THR A 136 34.42 14.62 -6.96
C THR A 136 33.57 15.03 -8.18
N SER A 137 32.59 14.23 -8.57
CA SER A 137 31.73 14.54 -9.72
C SER A 137 30.49 15.36 -9.31
N LYS A 138 30.16 16.42 -10.06
CA LYS A 138 28.91 17.19 -9.89
C LYS A 138 27.64 16.36 -10.09
N LEU A 139 27.77 15.16 -10.68
CA LEU A 139 26.70 14.20 -10.92
C LEU A 139 26.20 13.55 -9.63
N HIS A 140 27.06 13.34 -8.63
CA HIS A 140 26.69 12.63 -7.41
C HIS A 140 25.59 13.34 -6.61
N PRO A 141 25.70 14.65 -6.26
CA PRO A 141 24.60 15.37 -5.59
C PRO A 141 23.30 15.43 -6.41
N MET A 142 23.40 15.51 -7.73
CA MET A 142 22.24 15.57 -8.63
C MET A 142 21.48 14.24 -8.64
N LEU A 143 22.19 13.11 -8.70
CA LEU A 143 21.60 11.78 -8.65
C LEU A 143 20.96 11.51 -7.29
N ASP A 144 21.56 11.97 -6.20
CA ASP A 144 20.98 11.87 -4.84
C ASP A 144 19.65 12.61 -4.74
N MET A 145 19.64 13.87 -5.19
CA MET A 145 18.42 14.69 -5.17
C MET A 145 17.32 14.08 -6.05
N LEU A 146 17.69 13.57 -7.22
CA LEU A 146 16.76 12.88 -8.12
C LEU A 146 16.21 11.60 -7.48
N GLY A 147 17.07 10.77 -6.89
CA GLY A 147 16.69 9.55 -6.20
C GLY A 147 15.71 9.83 -5.05
N LEU A 148 16.01 10.81 -4.20
CA LEU A 148 15.13 11.23 -3.10
C LEU A 148 13.80 11.78 -3.61
N LEU A 149 13.80 12.56 -4.70
CA LEU A 149 12.56 13.05 -5.30
C LEU A 149 11.68 11.90 -5.79
N ILE A 150 12.26 10.94 -6.52
CA ILE A 150 11.57 9.74 -6.99
C ILE A 150 11.00 8.96 -5.81
N ILE A 151 11.77 8.76 -4.75
CA ILE A 151 11.31 8.09 -3.52
C ILE A 151 10.16 8.86 -2.86
N ALA A 152 10.20 10.20 -2.83
CA ALA A 152 9.13 11.00 -2.24
C ALA A 152 7.79 10.82 -2.99
N PHE A 153 7.81 10.72 -4.31
CA PHE A 153 6.62 10.39 -5.10
C PHE A 153 6.20 8.92 -4.93
N GLY A 154 7.17 8.00 -4.88
CA GLY A 154 6.95 6.57 -4.64
C GLY A 154 6.25 6.30 -3.29
N THR A 155 6.80 6.82 -2.21
CA THR A 155 6.22 6.68 -0.86
C THR A 155 4.83 7.28 -0.74
N GLY A 156 4.57 8.38 -1.47
CA GLY A 156 3.29 9.06 -1.48
C GLY A 156 2.15 8.17 -1.95
N GLY A 157 2.26 7.68 -3.18
CA GLY A 157 1.15 6.98 -3.84
C GLY A 157 0.85 5.58 -3.30
N ILE A 158 1.83 4.91 -2.68
CA ILE A 158 1.65 3.56 -2.13
C ILE A 158 0.75 3.57 -0.89
N LYS A 159 0.96 4.54 0.01
CA LYS A 159 0.38 4.58 1.36
C LYS A 159 -1.14 4.49 1.43
N PRO A 160 -1.92 5.34 0.72
CA PRO A 160 -3.38 5.29 0.82
C PRO A 160 -3.96 4.06 0.11
N CYS A 161 -3.26 3.54 -0.89
CA CYS A 161 -3.77 2.49 -1.76
C CYS A 161 -3.55 1.09 -1.17
N VAL A 162 -2.39 0.84 -0.55
CA VAL A 162 -2.00 -0.49 -0.07
C VAL A 162 -2.91 -0.99 1.06
N SER A 163 -3.22 -0.15 2.04
CA SER A 163 -4.08 -0.54 3.16
C SER A 163 -5.52 -0.77 2.72
N ALA A 164 -6.01 0.06 1.78
CA ALA A 164 -7.33 -0.11 1.17
C ALA A 164 -7.40 -1.41 0.35
N PHE A 165 -6.41 -1.68 -0.50
CA PHE A 165 -6.34 -2.89 -1.32
C PHE A 165 -6.23 -4.17 -0.47
N GLY A 166 -5.51 -4.11 0.65
CA GLY A 166 -5.44 -5.23 1.58
C GLY A 166 -6.75 -5.48 2.34
N GLY A 167 -7.47 -4.42 2.69
CA GLY A 167 -8.83 -4.53 3.25
C GLY A 167 -9.83 -5.12 2.25
N ASP A 168 -9.70 -4.75 0.97
CA ASP A 168 -10.53 -5.27 -0.13
C ASP A 168 -10.37 -6.80 -0.36
N GLN A 169 -9.41 -7.47 0.32
CA GLN A 169 -9.23 -8.92 0.23
C GLN A 169 -10.19 -9.72 1.13
N PHE A 170 -10.90 -9.07 2.05
CA PHE A 170 -11.82 -9.71 2.98
C PHE A 170 -13.26 -9.53 2.52
N GLU A 171 -14.06 -10.60 2.63
CA GLU A 171 -15.47 -10.58 2.25
C GLU A 171 -16.37 -10.06 3.37
N LEU A 172 -17.59 -9.64 3.00
CA LEU A 172 -18.61 -9.21 3.97
C LEU A 172 -18.86 -10.32 5.01
N GLY A 173 -18.77 -9.97 6.30
CA GLY A 173 -18.89 -10.93 7.41
C GLY A 173 -17.55 -11.41 7.99
N GLN A 174 -16.40 -11.05 7.38
CA GLN A 174 -15.06 -11.35 7.89
C GLN A 174 -14.45 -10.21 8.75
N GLU A 175 -15.28 -9.41 9.42
CA GLU A 175 -14.86 -8.21 10.19
C GLU A 175 -13.75 -8.50 11.22
N ARG A 176 -13.83 -9.66 11.89
CA ARG A 176 -12.80 -10.07 12.87
C ARG A 176 -11.45 -10.30 12.20
N MET A 177 -11.43 -10.96 11.04
CA MET A 177 -10.20 -11.21 10.28
C MET A 177 -9.63 -9.89 9.73
N LEU A 178 -10.50 -9.00 9.24
CA LEU A 178 -10.12 -7.66 8.79
C LEU A 178 -9.45 -6.83 9.91
N SER A 179 -10.00 -6.87 11.13
CA SER A 179 -9.42 -6.19 12.30
C SER A 179 -8.03 -6.75 12.67
N ILE A 180 -7.87 -8.08 12.64
CA ILE A 180 -6.57 -8.74 12.86
C ILE A 180 -5.59 -8.34 11.75
N TYR A 181 -6.03 -8.27 10.50
CA TYR A 181 -5.20 -7.84 9.37
C TYR A 181 -4.68 -6.43 9.59
N PHE A 182 -5.53 -5.46 9.92
CA PHE A 182 -5.08 -4.10 10.20
C PHE A 182 -4.13 -4.06 11.40
N SER A 183 -4.38 -4.86 12.43
CA SER A 183 -3.47 -4.98 13.59
C SER A 183 -2.08 -5.47 13.15
N LEU A 184 -2.00 -6.51 12.32
CA LEU A 184 -0.74 -7.02 11.76
C LEU A 184 -0.07 -6.01 10.83
N PHE A 185 -0.85 -5.29 10.04
CA PHE A 185 -0.37 -4.25 9.13
C PHE A 185 0.27 -3.08 9.89
N TYR A 186 -0.40 -2.54 10.92
CA TYR A 186 0.18 -1.47 11.75
C TYR A 186 1.34 -1.96 12.61
N PHE A 187 1.30 -3.22 13.07
CA PHE A 187 2.43 -3.83 13.74
C PHE A 187 3.65 -3.90 12.82
N SER A 188 3.49 -4.32 11.56
CA SER A 188 4.60 -4.41 10.62
C SER A 188 5.24 -3.05 10.31
N ILE A 189 4.44 -1.98 10.26
CA ILE A 189 4.92 -0.60 10.12
C ILE A 189 5.85 -0.22 11.28
N ASN A 190 5.40 -0.46 12.51
CA ASN A 190 6.19 -0.14 13.71
C ASN A 190 7.43 -1.02 13.83
N ALA A 191 7.30 -2.32 13.55
CA ALA A 191 8.42 -3.26 13.56
C ALA A 191 9.47 -2.87 12.51
N GLY A 192 9.07 -2.56 11.28
CA GLY A 192 9.96 -2.12 10.21
C GLY A 192 10.71 -0.84 10.57
N SER A 193 10.01 0.16 11.12
CA SER A 193 10.63 1.39 11.62
C SER A 193 11.64 1.11 12.73
N MET A 194 11.24 0.32 13.73
CA MET A 194 12.09 0.03 14.89
C MET A 194 13.37 -0.68 14.47
N ILE A 195 13.24 -1.78 13.72
CA ILE A 195 14.39 -2.57 13.26
C ILE A 195 15.31 -1.69 12.42
N SER A 196 14.76 -0.89 11.51
CA SER A 196 15.55 -0.02 10.66
C SER A 196 16.33 1.04 11.42
N THR A 197 15.69 1.73 12.37
CA THR A 197 16.35 2.72 13.21
C THR A 197 17.45 2.13 14.09
N PHE A 198 17.32 0.87 14.54
CA PHE A 198 18.39 0.18 15.26
C PHE A 198 19.53 -0.30 14.35
N VAL A 199 19.19 -0.83 13.17
CA VAL A 199 20.14 -1.50 12.29
C VAL A 199 20.94 -0.51 11.44
N SER A 200 20.31 0.51 10.88
CA SER A 200 20.97 1.46 9.98
C SER A 200 22.17 2.19 10.60
N PRO A 201 22.17 2.62 11.87
CA PRO A 201 23.34 3.23 12.50
C PRO A 201 24.52 2.29 12.74
N ILE A 202 24.30 0.96 12.74
CA ILE A 202 25.34 -0.06 12.94
C ILE A 202 26.18 -0.24 11.68
N PHE A 203 25.57 -0.08 10.50
CA PHE A 203 26.20 -0.27 9.20
C PHE A 203 26.83 1.00 8.60
N ARG A 204 26.98 2.07 9.39
CA ARG A 204 27.64 3.31 8.96
C ARG A 204 29.17 3.20 8.95
#